data_AF-A0A7S4B6E3-F1
#
_entry.id   AF-A0A7S4B6E3-F1
#
_cell.length_a   1.000
_cell.length_b   1.000
_cell.length_c   1.000
_cell.angle_alpha   90.00
_cell.angle_beta   90.00
_cell.angle_gamma   90.00
#
_symmetry.space_group_name_H-M   'P 1'
#
loop_
_entity.id
_entity.type
_entity.pdbx_description
1 polymer ?
#
loop_
_entity_poly.entity_id
_entity_poly.type
_entity_poly.pdbx_seq_one_letter_code
_entity_poly.pdbx_strand_id
1 'polypeptide(L)'
;LFFGARPNAVHASLASLERIGLLHGIVTQNVDGLHQAAGSSNCIDLHGRIDQVECLDCGARTERADLQERIRDLNLSWLQERGLLNAPPVEMRADGDSELTAEQVSGLRVPSCVGCGGMLKPRVTFF
;
A
#
# COMPACT_ATOMS: atom_id res chain seq x y z
N LEU A 1 -6.98 -0.53 2.37
CA LEU A 1 -5.58 -0.72 2.83
C LEU A 1 -5.48 -2.06 3.52
N PHE A 2 -4.44 -2.85 3.22
CA PHE A 2 -4.18 -4.19 3.78
C PHE A 2 -3.93 -4.24 5.30
N PHE A 3 -4.38 -3.25 6.07
CA PHE A 3 -4.11 -3.16 7.51
C PHE A 3 -4.66 -4.31 8.35
N GLY A 4 -5.48 -5.19 7.76
CA GLY A 4 -5.97 -6.41 8.42
C GLY A 4 -5.23 -7.70 8.03
N ALA A 5 -4.46 -7.71 6.95
CA ALA A 5 -3.79 -8.93 6.48
C ALA A 5 -2.67 -9.32 7.46
N ARG A 6 -2.58 -10.62 7.76
CA ARG A 6 -1.56 -11.16 8.66
C ARG A 6 -0.75 -12.22 7.94
N PRO A 7 0.56 -12.34 8.25
CA PRO A 7 1.35 -13.43 7.71
C PRO A 7 0.76 -14.78 8.08
N ASN A 8 0.75 -15.70 7.12
CA ASN A 8 0.32 -17.08 7.34
C ASN A 8 1.50 -18.00 7.74
N ALA A 9 1.23 -19.29 7.94
CA ALA A 9 2.22 -20.28 8.35
C ALA A 9 3.41 -20.41 7.39
N VAL A 10 3.20 -20.20 6.08
CA VAL A 10 4.29 -20.26 5.08
C VAL A 10 5.26 -19.09 5.31
N HIS A 11 4.76 -17.88 5.50
CA HIS A 11 5.63 -16.73 5.79
C HIS A 11 6.45 -16.96 7.06
N ALA A 12 5.83 -17.45 8.13
CA ALA A 12 6.50 -17.75 9.40
C ALA A 12 7.56 -18.86 9.27
N SER A 13 7.30 -19.86 8.42
CA SER A 13 8.23 -20.96 8.15
C SER A 13 9.46 -20.46 7.38
N LEU A 14 9.26 -19.63 6.35
CA LEU A 14 10.36 -19.04 5.59
C LEU A 14 11.25 -18.14 6.45
N ALA A 15 10.65 -17.28 7.28
CA ALA A 15 11.39 -16.45 8.23
C ALA A 15 12.20 -17.30 9.23
N SER A 16 11.68 -18.47 9.62
CA SER A 16 12.41 -19.39 10.50
C SER A 16 13.56 -20.09 9.81
N LEU A 17 13.40 -20.51 8.56
CA LEU A 17 14.48 -21.10 7.75
C LEU A 17 15.61 -20.09 7.49
N GLU A 18 15.27 -18.83 7.25
CA GLU A 18 16.24 -17.74 7.10
C GLU A 18 17.03 -17.53 8.40
N ARG A 19 16.32 -17.47 9.55
CA ARG A 19 16.95 -17.27 10.86
C ARG A 19 17.97 -18.36 11.23
N ILE A 20 17.74 -19.60 10.80
CA ILE A 20 18.67 -20.73 11.04
C ILE A 20 19.69 -20.92 9.91
N GLY A 21 19.74 -20.02 8.92
CA GLY A 21 20.74 -20.02 7.85
C GLY A 21 20.48 -21.02 6.73
N LEU A 22 19.30 -21.65 6.66
CA LEU A 22 18.93 -22.59 5.59
C LEU A 22 18.30 -21.90 4.37
N LEU A 23 17.89 -20.65 4.51
CA LEU A 23 17.39 -19.81 3.43
C LEU A 23 18.23 -18.55 3.32
N HIS A 24 18.77 -18.26 2.14
CA HIS A 24 19.61 -17.07 1.93
C HIS A 24 18.78 -15.78 1.88
N GLY A 25 17.59 -15.83 1.30
CA GLY A 25 16.70 -14.69 1.16
C GLY A 25 15.47 -15.04 0.34
N ILE A 26 14.57 -14.07 0.21
CA ILE A 26 13.28 -14.20 -0.47
C ILE A 26 13.21 -13.17 -1.61
N VAL A 27 12.77 -13.59 -2.78
CA VAL A 27 12.34 -12.67 -3.85
C VAL A 27 10.83 -12.86 -4.00
N THR A 28 10.06 -11.80 -3.81
CA THR A 28 8.60 -11.85 -3.87
C THR A 28 8.05 -10.93 -4.94
N GLN A 29 7.01 -11.39 -5.62
CA GLN A 29 6.20 -10.58 -6.54
C GLN A 29 5.03 -9.90 -5.82
N ASN A 30 4.76 -10.31 -4.57
CA ASN A 30 3.70 -9.71 -3.78
C ASN A 30 4.12 -8.32 -3.32
N VAL A 31 3.14 -7.41 -3.21
CA VAL A 31 3.34 -6.03 -2.77
C VAL A 31 2.90 -5.79 -1.33
N ASP A 32 2.41 -6.85 -0.67
CA ASP A 32 1.71 -6.82 0.62
C ASP A 32 2.60 -6.64 1.86
N GLY A 33 3.92 -6.85 1.72
CA GLY A 33 4.89 -6.75 2.82
C GLY A 33 4.81 -7.86 3.88
N LEU A 34 4.06 -8.95 3.63
CA LEU A 34 3.80 -9.99 4.63
C LEU A 34 5.02 -10.83 4.98
N HIS A 35 6.02 -10.93 4.10
CA HIS A 35 7.29 -11.59 4.42
C HIS A 35 8.06 -10.83 5.50
N GLN A 36 8.17 -9.51 5.37
CA GLN A 36 8.83 -8.65 6.35
C GLN A 36 8.04 -8.61 7.65
N ALA A 37 6.72 -8.55 7.58
CA ALA A 37 5.86 -8.64 8.77
C ALA A 37 5.99 -10.00 9.50
N ALA A 38 6.37 -11.08 8.80
CA ALA A 38 6.68 -12.37 9.41
C ALA A 38 8.09 -12.46 10.02
N GLY A 39 8.92 -11.44 9.80
CA GLY A 39 10.29 -11.35 10.32
C GLY A 39 11.38 -11.78 9.35
N SER A 40 11.08 -11.93 8.05
CA SER A 40 12.14 -12.08 7.05
C SER A 40 12.89 -10.76 6.82
N SER A 41 14.21 -10.82 6.74
CA SER A 41 15.06 -9.63 6.69
C SER A 41 15.76 -9.42 5.35
N ASN A 42 16.14 -10.49 4.65
CA ASN A 42 16.71 -10.45 3.31
C ASN A 42 15.62 -10.72 2.26
N CYS A 43 14.76 -9.72 2.02
CA CYS A 43 13.66 -9.80 1.07
C CYS A 43 13.80 -8.76 -0.06
N ILE A 44 13.65 -9.21 -1.30
CA ILE A 44 13.59 -8.36 -2.50
C ILE A 44 12.12 -8.29 -2.95
N ASP A 45 11.57 -7.08 -2.88
CA ASP A 45 10.22 -6.75 -3.33
C ASP A 45 10.23 -6.43 -4.84
N LEU A 46 10.09 -7.45 -5.69
CA LEU A 46 10.28 -7.33 -7.14
C LEU A 46 9.29 -6.34 -7.79
N HIS A 47 8.04 -6.35 -7.33
CA HIS A 47 7.00 -5.43 -7.79
C HIS A 47 6.80 -4.24 -6.85
N GLY A 48 7.72 -4.03 -5.92
CA GLY A 48 7.64 -2.94 -4.94
C GLY A 48 6.67 -3.23 -3.80
N ARG A 49 6.18 -2.15 -3.17
CA ARG A 49 5.55 -2.15 -1.85
C ARG A 49 4.34 -1.22 -1.81
N ILE A 50 3.17 -1.76 -1.46
CA ILE A 50 1.91 -1.01 -1.44
C ILE A 50 1.77 -0.12 -0.19
N ASP A 51 2.47 -0.48 0.89
CA ASP A 51 2.56 0.31 2.12
C ASP A 51 3.44 1.56 1.95
N GLN A 52 4.05 1.75 0.78
CA GLN A 52 4.92 2.88 0.48
C GLN A 52 4.38 3.71 -0.70
N VAL A 53 4.69 5.00 -0.68
CA VAL A 53 4.41 5.97 -1.74
C VAL A 53 5.71 6.62 -2.16
N GLU A 54 5.88 6.89 -3.44
CA GLU A 54 7.00 7.65 -3.99
C GLU A 54 6.51 8.86 -4.79
N CYS A 55 7.26 9.96 -4.71
CA CYS A 55 7.09 11.09 -5.60
C CYS A 55 7.84 10.84 -6.91
N LEU A 56 7.16 11.01 -8.04
CA LEU A 56 7.74 10.79 -9.37
C LEU A 56 8.76 11.87 -9.76
N ASP A 57 8.70 13.04 -9.12
CA ASP A 57 9.55 14.17 -9.48
C ASP A 57 10.81 14.26 -8.62
N CYS A 58 10.69 14.08 -7.30
CA CYS A 58 11.81 14.22 -6.36
C CYS A 58 12.27 12.92 -5.69
N GLY A 59 11.58 11.79 -5.94
CA GLY A 59 11.94 10.49 -5.36
C GLY A 59 11.68 10.35 -3.86
N ALA A 60 11.10 11.37 -3.20
CA ALA A 60 10.76 11.30 -1.79
C ALA A 60 9.79 10.14 -1.52
N ARG A 61 10.03 9.40 -0.44
CA ARG A 61 9.22 8.25 -0.03
C ARG A 61 8.53 8.52 1.30
N THR A 62 7.28 8.11 1.39
CA THR A 62 6.47 8.21 2.62
C THR A 62 5.66 6.94 2.80
N GLU A 63 5.16 6.74 4.02
CA GLU A 63 4.21 5.67 4.29
C GLU A 63 2.88 5.95 3.56
N ARG A 64 2.25 4.89 3.06
CA ARG A 64 0.94 4.97 2.41
C ARG A 64 -0.16 5.36 3.40
N ALA A 65 0.02 5.04 4.68
CA ALA A 65 -0.87 5.43 5.77
C ALA A 65 -1.00 6.96 5.87
N ASP A 66 0.13 7.67 5.86
CA ASP A 66 0.16 9.14 5.90
C ASP A 66 -0.57 9.75 4.69
N LEU A 67 -0.37 9.18 3.50
CA LEU A 67 -1.11 9.60 2.30
C LEU A 67 -2.63 9.34 2.45
N GLN A 68 -3.03 8.26 3.13
CA GLN A 68 -4.45 7.95 3.34
C GLN A 68 -5.15 9.02 4.18
N GLU A 69 -4.50 9.46 5.26
CA GLU A 69 -5.03 10.52 6.12
C GLU A 69 -5.17 11.82 5.34
N ARG A 70 -4.14 12.18 4.56
CA ARG A 70 -4.15 13.39 3.72
C ARG A 70 -5.24 13.35 2.64
N ILE A 71 -5.46 12.19 2.00
CA ILE A 71 -6.58 12.01 1.06
C ILE A 71 -7.90 12.18 1.81
N ARG A 72 -8.08 11.53 2.97
CA ARG A 72 -9.32 11.63 3.74
C ARG A 72 -9.63 13.08 4.13
N ASP A 73 -8.66 13.78 4.69
CA ASP A 73 -8.83 15.13 5.20
C ASP A 73 -9.12 16.14 4.07
N LEU A 74 -8.49 15.95 2.90
CA LEU A 74 -8.75 16.76 1.70
C LEU A 74 -10.17 16.54 1.12
N ASN A 75 -10.80 15.42 1.44
CA ASN A 75 -12.07 14.99 0.86
C ASN A 75 -13.19 14.81 1.90
N LEU A 76 -13.11 15.42 3.10
CA LEU A 76 -14.13 15.25 4.14
C LEU A 76 -15.54 15.64 3.69
N SER A 77 -15.69 16.79 3.03
CA SER A 77 -16.99 17.22 2.50
C SER A 77 -17.52 16.27 1.43
N TRP A 78 -16.64 15.85 0.50
CA TRP A 78 -16.94 14.88 -0.54
C TRP A 78 -17.40 13.53 0.03
N LEU A 79 -16.74 13.05 1.10
CA LEU A 79 -17.13 11.84 1.82
C LEU A 79 -18.47 12.02 2.53
N GLN A 80 -18.71 13.17 3.15
CA GLN A 80 -19.95 13.46 3.88
C GLN A 80 -21.15 13.54 2.95
N GLU A 81 -21.06 14.29 1.85
CA GLU A 81 -22.13 14.46 0.85
C GLU A 81 -22.53 13.13 0.21
N ARG A 82 -21.59 12.20 0.10
CA ARG A 82 -21.80 10.86 -0.46
C ARG A 82 -22.13 9.79 0.59
N GLY A 83 -22.18 10.14 1.88
CA GLY A 83 -22.44 9.19 2.97
C GLY A 83 -21.35 8.13 3.18
N LEU A 84 -20.10 8.43 2.77
CA LEU A 84 -18.99 7.49 2.75
C LEU A 84 -18.07 7.53 3.97
N LEU A 85 -18.27 8.47 4.90
CA LEU A 85 -17.42 8.62 6.11
C LEU A 85 -17.27 7.33 6.92
N ASN A 86 -18.33 6.51 6.98
CA ASN A 86 -18.36 5.23 7.69
C ASN A 86 -18.77 4.08 6.78
N ALA A 87 -18.45 4.16 5.48
CA ALA A 87 -18.77 3.10 4.54
C ALA A 87 -18.14 1.76 4.98
N PRO A 88 -18.85 0.63 4.82
CA PRO A 88 -18.28 -0.67 5.12
C PRO A 88 -17.08 -0.96 4.20
N PRO A 89 -16.19 -1.88 4.60
CA PRO A 89 -15.13 -2.35 3.71
C PRO A 89 -15.70 -2.90 2.41
N VAL A 90 -15.05 -2.56 1.30
CA VAL A 90 -15.34 -3.10 -0.02
C VAL A 90 -14.41 -4.27 -0.32
N GLU A 91 -14.79 -5.09 -1.30
CA GLU A 91 -13.92 -6.13 -1.81
C GLU A 91 -12.64 -5.53 -2.40
N MET A 92 -11.49 -6.10 -2.06
CA MET A 92 -10.18 -5.64 -2.49
C MET A 92 -9.46 -6.76 -3.25
N ARG A 93 -8.72 -6.37 -4.30
CA ARG A 93 -7.80 -7.22 -5.06
C ARG A 93 -6.48 -7.40 -4.31
N ALA A 94 -5.60 -8.25 -4.87
CA ALA A 94 -4.28 -8.56 -4.32
C ALA A 94 -3.33 -7.36 -4.24
N ASP A 95 -3.55 -6.33 -5.05
CA ASP A 95 -2.87 -5.05 -5.04
C ASP A 95 -3.66 -3.95 -4.31
N GLY A 96 -4.73 -4.32 -3.58
CA GLY A 96 -5.50 -3.41 -2.74
C GLY A 96 -6.51 -2.54 -3.49
N ASP A 97 -6.66 -2.74 -4.80
CA ASP A 97 -7.65 -2.04 -5.62
C ASP A 97 -9.06 -2.57 -5.41
N SER A 98 -10.05 -1.72 -5.66
CA SER A 98 -11.47 -2.05 -5.66
C SER A 98 -12.11 -1.50 -6.93
N GLU A 99 -13.13 -2.18 -7.44
CA GLU A 99 -13.86 -1.73 -8.62
C GLU A 99 -14.78 -0.56 -8.28
N LEU A 100 -14.53 0.60 -8.90
CA LEU A 100 -15.29 1.83 -8.74
C LEU A 100 -15.52 2.47 -10.12
N THR A 101 -16.71 3.01 -10.35
CA THR A 101 -17.03 3.75 -11.57
C THR A 101 -16.48 5.17 -11.54
N ALA A 102 -16.36 5.82 -12.71
CA ALA A 102 -15.93 7.21 -12.82
C ALA A 102 -16.82 8.17 -12.02
N GLU A 103 -18.13 7.93 -11.99
CA GLU A 103 -19.11 8.73 -11.24
C GLU A 103 -18.91 8.59 -9.72
N GLN A 104 -18.52 7.39 -9.27
CA GLN A 104 -18.23 7.11 -7.86
C GLN A 104 -17.00 7.87 -7.38
N VAL A 105 -15.97 8.04 -8.23
CA VAL A 105 -14.74 8.76 -7.88
C VAL A 105 -14.73 10.23 -8.36
N SER A 106 -15.78 10.67 -9.03
CA SER A 106 -15.87 12.04 -9.55
C SER A 106 -15.78 13.08 -8.43
N GLY A 107 -14.88 14.05 -8.61
CA GLY A 107 -14.60 15.10 -7.63
C GLY A 107 -13.63 14.70 -6.51
N LEU A 108 -13.14 13.45 -6.48
CA LEU A 108 -12.09 13.03 -5.56
C LEU A 108 -10.81 13.83 -5.84
N ARG A 109 -10.21 14.36 -4.78
CA ARG A 109 -8.95 15.12 -4.85
C ARG A 109 -7.79 14.28 -4.33
N VAL A 110 -6.70 14.25 -5.09
CA VAL A 110 -5.45 13.58 -4.69
C VAL A 110 -4.43 14.64 -4.27
N PRO A 111 -3.81 14.53 -3.08
CA PRO A 111 -2.82 15.50 -2.63
C PRO A 111 -1.49 15.33 -3.36
N SER A 112 -0.78 16.43 -3.57
CA SER A 112 0.57 16.46 -4.16
C SER A 112 1.68 16.12 -3.16
N CYS A 113 2.91 15.91 -3.63
CA CYS A 113 4.09 15.76 -2.78
C CYS A 113 4.29 17.00 -1.88
N VAL A 114 4.55 16.78 -0.59
CA VAL A 114 4.79 17.87 0.38
C VAL A 114 6.10 18.60 0.08
N GLY A 115 7.10 17.90 -0.45
CA GLY A 115 8.42 18.47 -0.70
C GLY A 115 8.50 19.33 -1.98
N CYS A 116 7.88 18.90 -3.07
CA CYS A 116 8.01 19.56 -4.37
C CYS A 116 6.70 19.88 -5.11
N GLY A 117 5.54 19.51 -4.56
CA GLY A 117 4.25 19.64 -5.26
C GLY A 117 4.02 18.61 -6.37
N GLY A 118 4.95 17.68 -6.56
CA GLY A 118 4.93 16.67 -7.61
C GLY A 118 3.90 15.56 -7.46
N MET A 119 3.78 14.73 -8.49
CA MET A 119 2.86 13.60 -8.51
C MET A 119 3.33 12.48 -7.56
N LEU A 120 2.38 11.91 -6.82
CA LEU A 120 2.60 10.77 -5.93
C LEU A 120 2.08 9.50 -6.59
N LYS A 121 2.84 8.41 -6.48
CA LYS A 121 2.46 7.07 -6.94
C LYS A 121 2.67 6.07 -5.79
N PRO A 122 1.80 5.07 -5.60
CA PRO A 122 2.15 3.90 -4.80
C PRO A 122 3.49 3.33 -5.29
N ARG A 123 4.35 2.86 -4.40
CA ARG A 123 5.68 2.35 -4.78
C ARG A 123 5.59 0.91 -5.33
N VAL A 124 4.71 0.71 -6.29
CA VAL A 124 4.46 -0.55 -6.98
C VAL A 124 4.84 -0.39 -8.46
N THR A 125 5.38 -1.45 -9.05
CA THR A 125 5.64 -1.53 -10.50
C THR A 125 4.33 -1.79 -11.24
N PHE A 126 3.90 -0.86 -12.09
CA PHE A 126 2.74 -1.05 -12.98
C PHE A 126 3.16 -1.71 -14.30
N PHE A 127 2.18 -2.29 -15.01
CA PHE A 127 2.34 -2.83 -16.36
C PHE A 127 2.46 -1.73 -17.42
#